data_AF-A0A954KJF8-F1
#
_entry.id   AF-A0A954KJF8-F1
#
_cell.length_a   1.000
_cell.length_b   1.000
_cell.length_c   1.000
_cell.angle_alpha   90.00
_cell.angle_beta   90.00
_cell.angle_gamma   90.00
#
_symmetry.space_group_name_H-M   'P 1'
#
loop_
_entity.id
_entity.type
_entity.pdbx_description
1 polymer ?
#
loop_
_entity_poly.entity_id
_entity_poly.type
_entity_poly.pdbx_seq_one_letter_code
_entity_poly.pdbx_strand_id
1 'polypeptide(L)'
;MSPAFKFYVAVIVGSCISATSPAEEVRPVSFVNDVVPILTKAGCNMGACHAKAGGGQNGFQLSLLGFEPDEDYDALFKEGRGRRLFLADPEQSLILTKGSGGVPHGGGVRLLKSSEEYDTLKRWVAEGAPRITPADTEFADIEVQPASGIVQSGATQQLTVIATYADGTKRDVTARSLFESNLEGMAEVTDEGLVTVGDIPGRVAIMVRYQGKISVFTAAIPLGAEIKEMPPERNEIDQLVFANLRTLGIPASEVCDDATFLRRVTLDIAGRLPTSEETKVFLE
;
A
#
# COMPACT_ATOMS: atom_id res chain seq x y z
N MET A 1 30.93 31.37 37.26
CA MET A 1 30.06 30.71 38.26
C MET A 1 28.71 30.47 37.60
N SER A 2 28.44 29.23 37.19
CA SER A 2 27.23 28.83 36.46
C SER A 2 26.23 28.21 37.45
N PRO A 3 24.91 28.48 37.38
CA PRO A 3 23.95 27.81 38.23
C PRO A 3 23.55 26.46 37.62
N ALA A 4 23.61 25.42 38.44
CA ALA A 4 23.23 24.05 38.09
C ALA A 4 21.70 23.90 38.03
N PHE A 5 21.18 23.49 36.87
CA PHE A 5 19.79 23.05 36.72
C PHE A 5 19.64 21.63 37.27
N LYS A 6 18.75 21.45 38.26
CA LYS A 6 18.37 20.12 38.78
C LYS A 6 17.19 19.59 37.96
N PHE A 7 17.34 18.44 37.32
CA PHE A 7 16.23 17.68 36.75
C PHE A 7 15.54 16.88 37.86
N TYR A 8 14.23 17.05 38.02
CA TYR A 8 13.38 16.15 38.79
C TYR A 8 12.86 15.05 37.86
N VAL A 9 13.13 13.79 38.21
CA VAL A 9 12.49 12.63 37.59
C VAL A 9 11.19 12.37 38.34
N ALA A 10 10.05 12.59 37.68
CA ALA A 10 8.74 12.18 38.19
C ALA A 10 8.53 10.69 37.88
N VAL A 11 8.49 9.85 38.92
CA VAL A 11 8.08 8.44 38.79
C VAL A 11 6.55 8.41 38.81
N ILE A 12 5.94 8.17 37.64
CA ILE A 12 4.50 7.91 37.53
C ILE A 12 4.28 6.43 37.83
N VAL A 13 3.66 6.13 38.96
CA VAL A 13 3.18 4.78 39.29
C VAL A 13 1.90 4.54 38.48
N GLY A 14 2.03 3.85 37.34
CA GLY A 14 0.91 3.45 36.52
C GLY A 14 0.10 2.34 37.19
N SER A 15 -1.12 2.64 37.61
CA SER A 15 -2.08 1.64 38.08
C SER A 15 -2.62 0.89 36.86
N CYS A 16 -2.30 -0.41 36.74
CA CYS A 16 -2.82 -1.27 35.68
C CYS A 16 -4.30 -1.58 35.95
N ILE A 17 -5.19 -0.75 35.42
CA ILE A 17 -6.59 -1.13 35.24
C ILE A 17 -6.63 -2.01 33.98
N SER A 18 -6.74 -3.33 34.16
CA SER A 18 -7.08 -4.22 33.06
C SER A 18 -8.49 -3.89 32.58
N ALA A 19 -8.58 -3.09 31.52
CA ALA A 19 -9.79 -2.98 30.73
C ALA A 19 -9.98 -4.31 30.00
N THR A 20 -10.87 -5.16 30.50
CA THR A 20 -11.44 -6.25 29.72
C THR A 20 -12.21 -5.63 28.57
N SER A 21 -11.65 -5.67 27.36
CA SER A 21 -12.37 -5.37 26.13
C SER A 21 -13.62 -6.26 26.07
N PRO A 22 -14.80 -5.72 25.75
CA PRO A 22 -15.97 -6.57 25.48
C PRO A 22 -15.60 -7.57 24.39
N ALA A 23 -16.06 -8.82 24.53
CA ALA A 23 -15.89 -9.85 23.51
C ALA A 23 -16.43 -9.30 22.19
N GLU A 24 -15.56 -9.24 21.17
CA GLU A 24 -15.93 -8.80 19.84
C GLU A 24 -16.99 -9.78 19.30
N GLU A 25 -18.19 -9.26 19.04
CA GLU A 25 -19.29 -10.08 18.53
C GLU A 25 -18.84 -10.70 17.20
N VAL A 26 -18.81 -12.03 17.12
CA VAL A 26 -18.26 -12.73 15.95
C VAL A 26 -19.18 -12.48 14.75
N ARG A 27 -18.84 -11.49 13.94
CA ARG A 27 -19.61 -11.16 12.74
C ARG A 27 -19.51 -12.27 11.69
N PRO A 28 -20.60 -12.57 10.95
CA PRO A 28 -20.55 -13.45 9.78
C PRO A 28 -19.48 -13.00 8.77
N VAL A 29 -18.89 -13.94 8.04
CA VAL A 29 -17.94 -13.62 6.97
C VAL A 29 -18.70 -13.06 5.77
N SER A 30 -18.33 -11.86 5.36
CA SER A 30 -18.82 -11.22 4.14
C SER A 30 -18.08 -11.78 2.93
N PHE A 31 -18.81 -12.24 1.92
CA PHE A 31 -18.17 -12.62 0.66
C PHE A 31 -17.44 -11.44 0.02
N VAL A 32 -18.11 -10.29 -0.07
CA VAL A 32 -17.56 -9.09 -0.71
C VAL A 32 -16.43 -8.47 0.12
N ASN A 33 -16.62 -8.33 1.43
CA ASN A 33 -15.69 -7.56 2.26
C ASN A 33 -14.56 -8.37 2.88
N ASP A 34 -14.65 -9.69 2.91
CA ASP A 34 -13.63 -10.56 3.52
C ASP A 34 -13.06 -11.56 2.52
N VAL A 35 -13.89 -12.25 1.75
CA VAL A 35 -13.45 -13.31 0.82
C VAL A 35 -12.77 -12.72 -0.42
N VAL A 36 -13.41 -11.77 -1.10
CA VAL A 36 -12.87 -11.16 -2.32
C VAL A 36 -11.49 -10.51 -2.09
N PRO A 37 -11.26 -9.70 -1.04
CA PRO A 37 -9.95 -9.13 -0.76
C PRO A 37 -8.86 -10.19 -0.52
N ILE A 38 -9.21 -11.30 0.15
CA ILE A 38 -8.28 -12.42 0.34
C ILE A 38 -7.88 -13.02 -1.02
N LEU A 39 -8.84 -13.26 -1.91
CA LEU A 39 -8.55 -13.79 -3.24
C LEU A 39 -7.68 -12.83 -4.06
N THR A 40 -7.89 -11.52 -3.91
CA THR A 40 -7.08 -10.49 -4.54
C THR A 40 -5.66 -10.45 -3.99
N LYS A 41 -5.51 -10.43 -2.66
CA LYS A 41 -4.18 -10.43 -2.00
C LYS A 41 -3.39 -11.71 -2.31
N ALA A 42 -4.06 -12.86 -2.37
CA ALA A 42 -3.46 -14.13 -2.77
C ALA A 42 -3.14 -14.21 -4.28
N GLY A 43 -3.56 -13.24 -5.08
CA GLY A 43 -3.33 -13.18 -6.53
C GLY A 43 -4.21 -14.14 -7.35
N CYS A 44 -5.26 -14.72 -6.77
CA CYS A 44 -6.12 -15.70 -7.42
C CYS A 44 -6.86 -15.10 -8.62
N ASN A 45 -7.35 -13.87 -8.47
CA ASN A 45 -8.14 -13.13 -9.47
C ASN A 45 -7.31 -12.11 -10.27
N MET A 46 -6.01 -12.40 -10.45
CA MET A 46 -5.11 -11.63 -11.32
C MET A 46 -5.21 -12.12 -12.77
N GLY A 47 -4.86 -11.24 -13.72
CA GLY A 47 -4.85 -11.58 -15.16
C GLY A 47 -3.91 -12.74 -15.55
N ALA A 48 -2.90 -13.03 -14.72
CA ALA A 48 -2.04 -14.19 -14.89
C ALA A 48 -2.64 -15.51 -14.36
N CYS A 49 -3.73 -15.45 -13.59
CA CYS A 49 -4.38 -16.58 -12.90
C CYS A 49 -5.85 -16.73 -13.34
N HIS A 50 -6.82 -16.73 -12.42
CA HIS A 50 -8.23 -17.02 -12.74
C HIS A 50 -8.98 -15.85 -13.37
N ALA A 51 -8.42 -14.64 -13.39
CA ALA A 51 -8.93 -13.53 -14.20
C ALA A 51 -8.24 -13.40 -15.56
N LYS A 52 -7.63 -14.49 -16.05
CA LYS A 52 -7.01 -14.52 -17.38
C LYS A 52 -8.04 -14.22 -18.47
N ALA A 53 -7.67 -13.30 -19.35
CA ALA A 53 -8.47 -12.94 -20.52
C ALA A 53 -8.80 -14.17 -21.37
N GLY A 54 -10.03 -14.26 -21.85
CA GLY A 54 -10.51 -15.37 -22.66
C GLY A 54 -11.11 -16.55 -21.88
N GLY A 55 -11.53 -16.35 -20.62
CA GLY A 55 -12.35 -17.33 -19.89
C GLY A 55 -11.73 -17.91 -18.61
N GLY A 56 -10.74 -17.24 -18.00
CA GLY A 56 -10.05 -17.72 -16.81
C GLY A 56 -9.09 -18.89 -17.09
N GLN A 57 -8.97 -19.81 -16.13
CA GLN A 57 -8.08 -20.97 -16.23
C GLN A 57 -8.78 -22.27 -15.87
N ASN A 58 -8.62 -23.28 -16.73
CA ASN A 58 -9.13 -24.65 -16.52
C ASN A 58 -10.63 -24.71 -16.19
N GLY A 59 -11.43 -23.86 -16.85
CA GLY A 59 -12.86 -23.74 -16.62
C GLY A 59 -13.23 -23.11 -15.28
N PHE A 60 -12.34 -22.32 -14.68
CA PHE A 60 -12.62 -21.48 -13.51
C PHE A 60 -12.16 -20.05 -13.79
N GLN A 61 -13.14 -19.15 -13.78
CA GLN A 61 -12.95 -17.73 -14.04
C GLN A 61 -13.37 -16.91 -12.82
N LEU A 62 -12.53 -15.95 -12.47
CA LEU A 62 -12.85 -14.87 -11.56
C LEU A 62 -12.77 -13.56 -12.33
N SER A 63 -13.51 -12.55 -11.87
CA SER A 63 -13.42 -11.17 -12.31
C SER A 63 -12.04 -10.60 -11.99
N LEU A 64 -11.56 -9.68 -12.82
CA LEU A 64 -10.25 -9.08 -12.59
C LEU A 64 -10.26 -8.27 -11.29
N LEU A 65 -9.34 -8.57 -10.38
CA LEU A 65 -9.20 -7.90 -9.07
C LEU A 65 -10.46 -7.94 -8.18
N GLY A 66 -11.45 -8.77 -8.51
CA GLY A 66 -12.70 -8.87 -7.75
C GLY A 66 -13.72 -7.78 -8.07
N PHE A 67 -13.65 -7.17 -9.26
CA PHE A 67 -14.57 -6.08 -9.65
C PHE A 67 -16.03 -6.51 -9.82
N GLU A 68 -16.30 -7.80 -10.06
CA GLU A 68 -17.65 -8.34 -10.23
C GLU A 68 -17.90 -9.45 -9.17
N PRO A 69 -18.10 -9.07 -7.89
CA PRO A 69 -18.21 -10.05 -6.80
C PRO A 69 -19.39 -11.02 -6.98
N ASP A 70 -20.46 -10.57 -7.63
CA ASP A 70 -21.61 -11.43 -7.91
C ASP A 70 -21.30 -12.57 -8.88
N GLU A 71 -20.44 -12.31 -9.89
CA GLU A 71 -19.95 -13.32 -10.82
C GLU A 71 -18.93 -14.24 -10.13
N ASP A 72 -18.04 -13.68 -9.32
CA ASP A 72 -17.05 -14.45 -8.56
C ASP A 72 -17.70 -15.45 -7.59
N TYR A 73 -18.78 -15.02 -6.93
CA TYR A 73 -19.57 -15.89 -6.07
C TYR A 73 -20.15 -17.06 -6.88
N ASP A 74 -20.77 -16.78 -8.03
CA ASP A 74 -21.38 -17.82 -8.86
C ASP A 74 -20.33 -18.80 -9.40
N ALA A 75 -19.15 -18.31 -9.78
CA ALA A 75 -18.02 -19.14 -10.19
C ALA A 75 -17.50 -20.05 -9.08
N LEU A 76 -17.44 -19.57 -7.83
CA LEU A 76 -17.03 -20.37 -6.68
C LEU A 76 -18.11 -21.35 -6.23
N PHE A 77 -19.35 -20.89 -6.08
CA PHE A 77 -20.41 -21.65 -5.42
C PHE A 77 -21.24 -22.52 -6.38
N LYS A 78 -21.64 -21.99 -7.53
CA LYS A 78 -22.62 -22.65 -8.42
C LYS A 78 -21.96 -23.46 -9.52
N GLU A 79 -20.94 -22.91 -10.16
CA GLU A 79 -20.31 -23.52 -11.32
C GLU A 79 -19.59 -24.84 -11.01
N GLY A 80 -19.29 -25.63 -12.05
CA GLY A 80 -18.58 -26.90 -11.88
C GLY A 80 -19.34 -27.91 -11.01
N ARG A 81 -20.67 -27.76 -10.92
CA ARG A 81 -21.57 -28.55 -10.06
C ARG A 81 -21.24 -28.41 -8.56
N GLY A 82 -20.84 -27.20 -8.14
CA GLY A 82 -20.52 -26.89 -6.74
C GLY A 82 -19.22 -27.51 -6.23
N ARG A 83 -18.40 -28.11 -7.10
CA ARG A 83 -17.21 -28.89 -6.70
C ARG A 83 -16.12 -28.08 -5.99
N ARG A 84 -16.19 -26.75 -6.00
CA ARG A 84 -15.12 -25.88 -5.48
C ARG A 84 -15.23 -25.65 -3.98
N LEU A 85 -16.44 -25.77 -3.42
CA LEU A 85 -16.73 -25.61 -2.00
C LEU A 85 -17.36 -26.89 -1.48
N PHE A 86 -16.80 -27.45 -0.40
CA PHE A 86 -17.38 -28.61 0.27
C PHE A 86 -17.88 -28.19 1.65
N LEU A 87 -19.16 -27.83 1.73
CA LEU A 87 -19.75 -27.24 2.95
C LEU A 87 -19.69 -28.18 4.17
N ALA A 88 -19.79 -29.49 3.96
CA ALA A 88 -19.77 -30.48 5.04
C ALA A 88 -18.35 -30.72 5.60
N ASP A 89 -17.31 -30.44 4.82
CA ASP A 89 -15.90 -30.51 5.25
C ASP A 89 -15.13 -29.35 4.58
N PRO A 90 -15.20 -28.15 5.18
CA PRO A 90 -14.63 -26.94 4.60
C PRO A 90 -13.19 -27.09 4.16
N GLU A 91 -12.34 -27.77 4.93
CA GLU A 91 -10.91 -27.93 4.64
C GLU A 91 -10.63 -28.73 3.35
N GLN A 92 -11.58 -29.54 2.90
CA GLN A 92 -11.50 -30.30 1.65
C GLN A 92 -11.99 -29.50 0.43
N SER A 93 -12.50 -28.28 0.62
CA SER A 93 -12.88 -27.40 -0.48
C SER A 93 -11.70 -27.17 -1.43
N LEU A 94 -11.92 -27.25 -2.74
CA LEU A 94 -10.85 -27.07 -3.72
C LEU A 94 -10.20 -25.69 -3.63
N ILE A 95 -10.96 -24.65 -3.26
CA ILE A 95 -10.41 -23.30 -3.07
C ILE A 95 -9.31 -23.27 -1.99
N LEU A 96 -9.50 -24.03 -0.90
CA LEU A 96 -8.54 -24.12 0.21
C LEU A 96 -7.42 -25.11 -0.10
N THR A 97 -7.73 -26.30 -0.62
CA THR A 97 -6.73 -27.33 -0.89
C THR A 97 -5.81 -26.96 -2.06
N LYS A 98 -6.29 -26.26 -3.09
CA LYS A 98 -5.44 -25.73 -4.18
C LYS A 98 -4.61 -24.55 -3.70
N GLY A 99 -5.22 -23.61 -2.96
CA GLY A 99 -4.53 -22.43 -2.44
C GLY A 99 -3.41 -22.78 -1.45
N SER A 100 -3.61 -23.81 -0.62
CA SER A 100 -2.65 -24.24 0.41
C SER A 100 -1.70 -25.37 0.00
N GLY A 101 -1.79 -25.84 -1.25
CA GLY A 101 -0.93 -26.92 -1.75
C GLY A 101 -1.31 -28.33 -1.27
N GLY A 102 -2.49 -28.52 -0.67
CA GLY A 102 -3.02 -29.86 -0.36
C GLY A 102 -3.31 -30.71 -1.60
N VAL A 103 -3.58 -30.06 -2.74
CA VAL A 103 -3.67 -30.71 -4.06
C VAL A 103 -2.84 -29.92 -5.09
N PRO A 104 -2.26 -30.57 -6.12
CA PRO A 104 -1.41 -29.89 -7.10
C PRO A 104 -2.13 -28.71 -7.80
N HIS A 105 -1.51 -27.54 -7.80
CA HIS A 105 -2.05 -26.32 -8.39
C HIS A 105 -0.96 -25.60 -9.18
N GLY A 106 -1.23 -25.28 -10.46
CA GLY A 106 -0.25 -24.63 -11.34
C GLY A 106 0.18 -23.23 -10.88
N GLY A 107 -0.66 -22.55 -10.08
CA GLY A 107 -0.32 -21.26 -9.47
C GLY A 107 0.59 -21.35 -8.25
N GLY A 108 0.93 -22.55 -7.77
CA GLY A 108 1.67 -22.76 -6.52
C GLY A 108 0.81 -22.55 -5.26
N VAL A 109 1.49 -22.49 -4.11
CA VAL A 109 0.87 -22.15 -2.83
C VAL A 109 0.63 -20.63 -2.79
N ARG A 110 -0.62 -20.23 -2.53
CA ARG A 110 -1.06 -18.83 -2.47
C ARG A 110 -1.73 -18.46 -1.15
N LEU A 111 -2.06 -19.46 -0.33
CA LEU A 111 -2.81 -19.30 0.90
C LEU A 111 -2.31 -20.31 1.94
N LEU A 112 -1.45 -19.88 2.85
CA LEU A 112 -0.87 -20.77 3.86
C LEU A 112 -1.95 -21.24 4.85
N LYS A 113 -1.94 -22.53 5.22
CA LYS A 113 -2.89 -23.08 6.20
C LYS A 113 -2.85 -22.41 7.57
N SER A 114 -1.72 -21.81 7.91
CA SER A 114 -1.51 -21.12 9.18
C SER A 114 -1.93 -19.65 9.16
N SER A 115 -2.45 -19.14 8.03
CA SER A 115 -2.78 -17.73 7.88
C SER A 115 -4.22 -17.44 8.30
N GLU A 116 -4.48 -16.23 8.77
CA GLU A 116 -5.83 -15.77 9.13
C GLU A 116 -6.77 -15.79 7.91
N GLU A 117 -6.24 -15.53 6.72
CA GLU A 117 -6.99 -15.56 5.47
C GLU A 117 -7.50 -16.97 5.15
N TYR A 118 -6.70 -18.01 5.42
CA TYR A 118 -7.13 -19.39 5.26
C TYR A 118 -8.29 -19.70 6.21
N ASP A 119 -8.16 -19.31 7.48
CA ASP A 119 -9.19 -19.52 8.47
C ASP A 119 -10.47 -18.72 8.20
N THR A 120 -10.36 -17.51 7.63
CA THR A 120 -11.50 -16.69 7.21
C THR A 120 -12.25 -17.35 6.05
N LEU A 121 -11.53 -17.84 5.02
CA LEU A 121 -12.14 -18.57 3.92
C LEU A 121 -12.79 -19.89 4.40
N LYS A 122 -12.11 -20.64 5.27
CA LYS A 122 -12.63 -21.85 5.89
C LYS A 122 -13.92 -21.58 6.67
N ARG A 123 -13.93 -20.50 7.46
CA ARG A 123 -15.10 -20.07 8.23
C ARG A 123 -16.26 -19.67 7.32
N TRP A 124 -16.00 -18.91 6.24
CA TRP A 124 -17.04 -18.57 5.26
C TRP A 124 -17.70 -19.82 4.68
N VAL A 125 -16.91 -20.83 4.29
CA VAL A 125 -17.45 -22.11 3.82
C VAL A 125 -18.24 -22.85 4.90
N ALA A 126 -17.75 -22.86 6.15
CA ALA A 126 -18.43 -23.48 7.29
C ALA A 126 -19.77 -22.79 7.63
N GLU A 127 -19.88 -21.48 7.39
CA GLU A 127 -21.11 -20.70 7.53
C GLU A 127 -22.12 -20.96 6.40
N GLY A 128 -21.83 -21.90 5.49
CA GLY A 128 -22.66 -22.24 4.34
C GLY A 128 -22.34 -21.41 3.10
N ALA A 129 -21.21 -20.70 3.10
CA ALA A 129 -20.77 -19.79 2.04
C ALA A 129 -21.86 -18.77 1.66
N PRO A 130 -22.39 -17.98 2.62
CA PRO A 130 -23.44 -17.02 2.34
C PRO A 130 -22.98 -16.00 1.29
N ARG A 131 -23.86 -15.71 0.32
CA ARG A 131 -23.63 -14.64 -0.67
C ARG A 131 -23.71 -13.26 -0.03
N ILE A 132 -24.73 -13.07 0.80
CA ILE A 132 -25.03 -11.82 1.48
C ILE A 132 -25.20 -12.12 2.97
N THR A 133 -24.68 -11.24 3.82
CA THR A 133 -24.83 -11.31 5.28
C THR A 133 -25.28 -9.96 5.85
N PRO A 134 -25.83 -9.92 7.07
CA PRO A 134 -26.07 -8.64 7.77
C PRO A 134 -24.81 -7.81 8.05
N ALA A 135 -23.61 -8.40 7.92
CA ALA A 135 -22.34 -7.72 8.10
C ALA A 135 -21.82 -7.06 6.80
N ASP A 136 -22.56 -7.20 5.71
CA ASP A 136 -22.24 -6.56 4.43
C ASP A 136 -22.60 -5.08 4.48
N THR A 137 -21.57 -4.26 4.61
CA THR A 137 -21.66 -2.83 4.40
C THR A 137 -20.97 -2.48 3.10
N GLU A 138 -21.54 -1.56 2.33
CA GLU A 138 -20.90 -1.00 1.15
C GLU A 138 -19.55 -0.37 1.54
N PHE A 139 -18.49 -0.76 0.82
CA PHE A 139 -17.15 -0.23 1.00
C PHE A 139 -17.05 1.18 0.39
N ALA A 140 -16.54 2.16 1.14
CA ALA A 140 -16.48 3.55 0.70
C ALA A 140 -15.07 3.96 0.26
N ASP A 141 -14.07 3.83 1.14
CA ASP A 141 -12.70 4.31 0.87
C ASP A 141 -11.62 3.65 1.75
N ILE A 142 -10.35 3.86 1.40
CA ILE A 142 -9.20 3.52 2.24
C ILE A 142 -8.31 4.73 2.56
N GLU A 143 -7.69 4.68 3.74
CA GLU A 143 -6.65 5.61 4.16
C GLU A 143 -5.41 4.82 4.61
N VAL A 144 -4.22 5.22 4.17
CA VAL A 144 -2.95 4.69 4.71
C VAL A 144 -2.39 5.65 5.76
N GLN A 145 -1.98 5.08 6.89
CA GLN A 145 -1.44 5.81 8.04
C GLN A 145 -0.03 5.30 8.39
N PRO A 146 0.96 6.21 8.54
CA PRO A 146 0.89 7.63 8.15
C PRO A 146 0.73 7.79 6.62
N ALA A 147 0.15 8.91 6.17
CA ALA A 147 0.06 9.23 4.73
C ALA A 147 1.39 9.77 4.16
N SER A 148 2.21 10.37 5.02
CA SER A 148 3.58 10.76 4.67
C SER A 148 4.45 10.85 5.91
N GLY A 149 5.77 10.77 5.73
CA GLY A 149 6.72 10.89 6.83
C GLY A 149 8.14 11.11 6.35
N ILE A 150 8.99 11.60 7.25
CA ILE A 150 10.44 11.60 7.06
C ILE A 150 10.97 10.29 7.64
N VAL A 151 11.60 9.47 6.81
CA VAL A 151 12.16 8.18 7.22
C VAL A 151 13.66 8.23 6.97
N GLN A 152 14.44 8.02 8.04
CA GLN A 152 15.90 8.06 7.94
C GLN A 152 16.41 6.89 7.10
N SER A 153 17.57 7.07 6.46
CA SER A 153 18.23 5.99 5.75
C SER A 153 18.45 4.77 6.66
N GLY A 154 18.16 3.58 6.15
CA GLY A 154 18.25 2.32 6.89
C GLY A 154 17.17 2.11 7.95
N ALA A 155 16.22 3.04 8.11
CA ALA A 155 15.10 2.89 9.03
C ALA A 155 13.89 2.23 8.36
N THR A 156 12.94 1.81 9.19
CA THR A 156 11.68 1.20 8.77
C THR A 156 10.48 2.03 9.19
N GLN A 157 9.38 1.94 8.43
CA GLN A 157 8.08 2.53 8.75
C GLN A 157 6.98 1.48 8.57
N GLN A 158 6.25 1.17 9.63
CA GLN A 158 5.04 0.33 9.53
C GLN A 158 3.88 1.19 9.01
N LEU A 159 3.16 0.68 8.02
CA LEU A 159 1.92 1.26 7.53
C LEU A 159 0.72 0.53 8.11
N THR A 160 -0.34 1.29 8.35
CA THR A 160 -1.68 0.77 8.68
C THR A 160 -2.65 1.23 7.61
N VAL A 161 -3.49 0.33 7.12
CA VAL A 161 -4.50 0.64 6.10
C VAL A 161 -5.87 0.53 6.74
N ILE A 162 -6.61 1.64 6.78
CA ILE A 162 -7.94 1.70 7.36
C ILE A 162 -8.96 1.82 6.25
N ALA A 163 -9.85 0.83 6.14
CA ALA A 163 -11.03 0.90 5.30
C ALA A 163 -12.16 1.62 6.05
N THR A 164 -12.86 2.52 5.36
CA THR A 164 -14.11 3.14 5.83
C THR A 164 -15.27 2.61 4.99
N TYR A 165 -16.36 2.26 5.64
CA TYR A 165 -17.58 1.76 5.01
C TYR A 165 -18.70 2.80 5.04
N ALA A 166 -19.75 2.61 4.23
CA ALA A 166 -20.85 3.57 4.07
C ALA A 166 -21.65 3.84 5.37
N ASP A 167 -21.66 2.89 6.31
CA ASP A 167 -22.25 3.05 7.65
C ASP A 167 -21.34 3.81 8.65
N GLY A 168 -20.16 4.24 8.20
CA GLY A 168 -19.15 4.93 9.01
C GLY A 168 -18.25 3.99 9.82
N THR A 169 -18.46 2.67 9.77
CA THR A 169 -17.56 1.71 10.41
C THR A 169 -16.19 1.75 9.76
N LYS A 170 -15.16 1.49 10.57
CA LYS A 170 -13.76 1.45 10.14
C LYS A 170 -13.15 0.11 10.48
N ARG A 171 -12.32 -0.44 9.59
CA ARG A 171 -11.61 -1.70 9.80
C ARG A 171 -10.16 -1.56 9.39
N ASP A 172 -9.27 -2.17 10.18
CA ASP A 172 -7.90 -2.40 9.75
C ASP A 172 -7.88 -3.48 8.67
N VAL A 173 -7.39 -3.11 7.49
CA VAL A 173 -7.30 -3.98 6.31
C VAL A 173 -5.85 -4.12 5.83
N THR A 174 -4.87 -3.81 6.69
CA THR A 174 -3.43 -3.84 6.37
C THR A 174 -3.02 -5.20 5.79
N ALA A 175 -3.36 -6.30 6.48
CA ALA A 175 -3.02 -7.66 6.05
C ALA A 175 -3.64 -8.05 4.69
N ARG A 176 -4.78 -7.43 4.32
CA ARG A 176 -5.53 -7.72 3.09
C ARG A 176 -5.23 -6.73 1.96
N SER A 177 -4.34 -5.76 2.20
CA SER A 177 -3.98 -4.72 1.24
C SER A 177 -2.77 -5.12 0.41
N LEU A 178 -2.73 -4.67 -0.84
CA LEU A 178 -1.56 -4.82 -1.72
C LEU A 178 -0.69 -3.58 -1.59
N PHE A 179 0.62 -3.79 -1.44
CA PHE A 179 1.62 -2.72 -1.33
C PHE A 179 2.59 -2.80 -2.51
N GLU A 180 2.95 -1.66 -3.07
CA GLU A 180 3.87 -1.57 -4.20
C GLU A 180 4.73 -0.31 -4.06
N SER A 181 6.05 -0.46 -4.15
CA SER A 181 6.97 0.67 -4.21
C SER A 181 7.14 1.15 -5.64
N ASN A 182 7.08 2.47 -5.86
CA ASN A 182 7.38 3.03 -7.18
C ASN A 182 8.87 3.00 -7.53
N LEU A 183 9.74 2.78 -6.55
CA LEU A 183 11.19 2.68 -6.71
C LEU A 183 11.80 1.78 -5.63
N GLU A 184 11.77 0.47 -5.86
CA GLU A 184 12.24 -0.55 -4.89
C GLU A 184 13.69 -0.31 -4.44
N GLY A 185 14.57 0.16 -5.33
CA GLY A 185 15.96 0.48 -4.99
C GLY A 185 16.11 1.62 -3.96
N MET A 186 15.07 2.43 -3.74
CA MET A 186 15.05 3.48 -2.71
C MET A 186 14.31 3.02 -1.44
N ALA A 187 13.19 2.34 -1.60
CA ALA A 187 12.50 1.69 -0.49
C ALA A 187 11.70 0.47 -0.94
N GLU A 188 11.77 -0.60 -0.15
CA GLU A 188 10.99 -1.82 -0.32
C GLU A 188 9.83 -1.83 0.69
N VAL A 189 8.80 -2.62 0.42
CA VAL A 189 7.65 -2.81 1.32
C VAL A 189 7.27 -4.28 1.37
N THR A 190 7.02 -4.80 2.58
CA THR A 190 6.55 -6.18 2.73
C THR A 190 5.05 -6.31 2.50
N ASP A 191 4.56 -7.54 2.37
CA ASP A 191 3.13 -7.81 2.22
C ASP A 191 2.28 -7.40 3.44
N GLU A 192 2.92 -7.19 4.59
CA GLU A 192 2.34 -6.72 5.84
C GLU A 192 2.46 -5.20 6.02
N GLY A 193 2.95 -4.47 5.00
CA GLY A 193 3.05 -3.01 5.02
C GLY A 193 4.25 -2.45 5.78
N LEU A 194 5.29 -3.25 6.03
CA LEU A 194 6.54 -2.74 6.61
C LEU A 194 7.44 -2.17 5.51
N VAL A 195 7.62 -0.86 5.50
CA VAL A 195 8.49 -0.16 4.56
C VAL A 195 9.91 -0.15 5.11
N THR A 196 10.90 -0.53 4.29
CA THR A 196 12.32 -0.46 4.61
C THR A 196 13.01 0.48 3.63
N VAL A 197 13.69 1.51 4.16
CA VAL A 197 14.34 2.54 3.36
C VAL A 197 15.84 2.23 3.21
N GLY A 198 16.34 2.36 1.98
CA GLY A 198 17.75 2.20 1.65
C GLY A 198 18.61 3.42 1.97
N ASP A 199 19.68 3.60 1.20
CA ASP A 199 20.66 4.69 1.31
C ASP A 199 20.48 5.80 0.27
N ILE A 200 19.59 5.61 -0.70
CA ILE A 200 19.30 6.60 -1.74
C ILE A 200 18.40 7.70 -1.16
N PRO A 201 18.85 8.96 -1.08
CA PRO A 201 18.03 10.07 -0.61
C PRO A 201 17.02 10.50 -1.67
N GLY A 202 15.91 11.10 -1.24
CA GLY A 202 14.86 11.58 -2.12
C GLY A 202 13.46 11.34 -1.58
N ARG A 203 12.48 11.21 -2.47
CA ARG A 203 11.11 10.84 -2.11
C ARG A 203 10.71 9.57 -2.84
N VAL A 204 10.10 8.66 -2.09
CA VAL A 204 9.54 7.40 -2.60
C VAL A 204 8.09 7.29 -2.20
N ALA A 205 7.28 6.69 -3.06
CA ALA A 205 5.86 6.48 -2.84
C ALA A 205 5.57 4.98 -2.76
N ILE A 206 4.85 4.61 -1.71
CA ILE A 206 4.30 3.27 -1.52
C ILE A 206 2.82 3.34 -1.82
N MET A 207 2.44 2.73 -2.94
CA MET A 207 1.06 2.60 -3.35
C MET A 207 0.39 1.48 -2.56
N VAL A 208 -0.79 1.75 -2.04
CA VAL A 208 -1.62 0.80 -1.30
C VAL A 208 -2.92 0.59 -2.05
N ARG A 209 -3.31 -0.65 -2.30
CA ARG A 209 -4.56 -1.00 -2.98
C ARG A 209 -5.42 -1.94 -2.14
N TYR A 210 -6.71 -1.64 -2.07
CA TYR A 210 -7.71 -2.50 -1.42
C TYR A 210 -9.07 -2.28 -2.09
N GLN A 211 -9.72 -3.37 -2.51
CA GLN A 211 -11.05 -3.36 -3.17
C GLN A 211 -11.21 -2.27 -4.25
N GLY A 212 -10.23 -2.14 -5.15
CA GLY A 212 -10.26 -1.17 -6.25
C GLY A 212 -9.93 0.27 -5.88
N LYS A 213 -9.80 0.61 -4.60
CA LYS A 213 -9.34 1.93 -4.13
C LYS A 213 -7.83 1.95 -3.96
N ILE A 214 -7.27 3.16 -4.03
CA ILE A 214 -5.83 3.40 -3.94
C ILE A 214 -5.60 4.49 -2.89
N SER A 215 -4.62 4.26 -2.01
CA SER A 215 -4.03 5.29 -1.15
C SER A 215 -2.51 5.26 -1.31
N VAL A 216 -1.81 6.28 -0.84
CA VAL A 216 -0.37 6.41 -1.03
C VAL A 216 0.30 6.90 0.25
N PHE A 217 1.32 6.16 0.69
CA PHE A 217 2.28 6.65 1.67
C PHE A 217 3.47 7.28 0.94
N THR A 218 3.87 8.49 1.34
CA THR A 218 5.07 9.14 0.79
C THR A 218 6.15 9.28 1.85
N ALA A 219 7.29 8.62 1.65
CA ALA A 219 8.47 8.80 2.49
C ALA A 219 9.41 9.85 1.88
N ALA A 220 9.84 10.80 2.70
CA ALA A 220 10.99 11.66 2.43
C ALA A 220 12.21 11.09 3.14
N ILE A 221 13.26 10.82 2.37
CA ILE A 221 14.50 10.20 2.82
C ILE A 221 15.59 11.27 2.73
N PRO A 222 16.00 11.87 3.86
CA PRO A 222 16.94 12.98 3.83
C PRO A 222 18.32 12.55 3.37
N LEU A 223 18.97 13.41 2.58
CA LEU A 223 20.42 13.38 2.35
C LEU A 223 21.19 13.70 3.63
N GLY A 224 20.61 14.54 4.50
CA GLY A 224 21.21 14.94 5.77
C GLY A 224 22.34 15.96 5.64
N ALA A 225 22.47 16.66 4.50
CA ALA A 225 23.45 17.72 4.36
C ALA A 225 23.00 18.98 5.13
N GLU A 226 23.98 19.72 5.65
CA GLU A 226 23.73 20.98 6.35
C GLU A 226 23.21 22.05 5.39
N ILE A 227 22.06 22.63 5.71
CA ILE A 227 21.47 23.73 4.94
C ILE A 227 21.88 25.04 5.60
N LYS A 228 22.82 25.76 4.99
CA LYS A 228 23.32 27.04 5.50
C LYS A 228 22.35 28.18 5.17
N GLU A 229 22.19 28.49 3.89
CA GLU A 229 21.32 29.56 3.42
C GLU A 229 20.54 29.10 2.18
N MET A 230 19.26 29.48 2.11
CA MET A 230 18.42 29.30 0.94
C MET A 230 18.26 30.64 0.22
N PRO A 231 18.21 30.65 -1.13
CA PRO A 231 17.87 31.85 -1.88
C PRO A 231 16.51 32.44 -1.45
N PRO A 232 16.25 33.73 -1.72
CA PRO A 232 14.95 34.33 -1.45
C PRO A 232 13.87 33.68 -2.34
N GLU A 233 12.74 33.33 -1.73
CA GLU A 233 11.54 32.84 -2.42
C GLU A 233 10.93 33.99 -3.24
N ARG A 234 10.87 33.86 -4.57
CA ARG A 234 10.34 34.90 -5.48
C ARG A 234 8.92 34.61 -5.95
N ASN A 235 8.47 33.38 -5.82
CA ASN A 235 7.16 32.91 -6.26
C ASN A 235 6.73 31.68 -5.44
N GLU A 236 5.50 31.21 -5.68
CA GLU A 236 4.92 30.05 -4.99
C GLU A 236 5.68 28.74 -5.29
N ILE A 237 6.29 28.60 -6.47
CA ILE A 237 7.09 27.43 -6.82
C ILE A 237 8.35 27.38 -5.96
N ASP A 238 9.04 28.52 -5.76
CA ASP A 238 10.22 28.60 -4.90
C ASP A 238 9.89 28.16 -3.47
N GLN A 239 8.74 28.57 -2.93
CA GLN A 239 8.27 28.16 -1.59
C GLN A 239 8.16 26.63 -1.49
N LEU A 240 7.52 26.00 -2.48
CA LEU A 240 7.32 24.55 -2.51
C LEU A 240 8.65 23.79 -2.70
N VAL A 241 9.49 24.25 -3.63
CA VAL A 241 10.80 23.65 -3.89
C VAL A 241 11.70 23.75 -2.67
N PHE A 242 11.79 24.92 -2.04
CA PHE A 242 12.66 25.13 -0.89
C PHE A 242 12.14 24.40 0.35
N ALA A 243 10.83 24.32 0.56
CA ALA A 243 10.27 23.47 1.62
C ALA A 243 10.65 21.99 1.42
N ASN A 244 10.61 21.50 0.18
CA ASN A 244 11.01 20.13 -0.12
C ASN A 244 12.53 19.90 0.06
N LEU A 245 13.37 20.82 -0.43
CA LEU A 245 14.82 20.77 -0.23
C LEU A 245 15.19 20.79 1.26
N ARG A 246 14.53 21.62 2.07
CA ARG A 246 14.68 21.64 3.53
C ARG A 246 14.33 20.29 4.16
N THR A 247 13.20 19.71 3.75
CA THR A 247 12.75 18.39 4.23
C THR A 247 13.77 17.30 3.92
N LEU A 248 14.38 17.35 2.74
CA LEU A 248 15.36 16.37 2.29
C LEU A 248 16.79 16.66 2.76
N GLY A 249 17.04 17.78 3.45
CA GLY A 249 18.41 18.16 3.81
C GLY A 249 19.30 18.38 2.58
N ILE A 250 18.76 18.99 1.52
CA ILE A 250 19.48 19.27 0.27
C ILE A 250 19.74 20.79 0.17
N PRO A 251 21.00 21.24 0.08
CA PRO A 251 21.30 22.66 -0.09
C PRO A 251 20.87 23.13 -1.48
N ALA A 252 20.45 24.39 -1.58
CA ALA A 252 20.18 25.01 -2.87
C ALA A 252 21.49 25.10 -3.69
N SER A 253 21.37 24.89 -5.00
CA SER A 253 22.49 25.17 -5.91
C SER A 253 22.74 26.67 -6.01
N GLU A 254 23.99 27.04 -6.21
CA GLU A 254 24.36 28.43 -6.51
C GLU A 254 23.73 28.91 -7.83
N VAL A 255 23.52 30.22 -7.94
CA VAL A 255 23.08 30.85 -9.19
C VAL A 255 24.19 30.65 -10.23
N CYS A 256 23.84 30.04 -11.36
CA CYS A 256 24.78 29.84 -12.46
C CYS A 256 24.92 31.12 -13.31
N ASP A 257 26.01 31.21 -14.07
CA ASP A 257 26.18 32.25 -15.09
C ASP A 257 25.22 32.07 -16.30
N ASP A 258 25.09 33.13 -17.09
CA ASP A 258 24.16 33.19 -18.24
C ASP A 258 24.50 32.16 -19.32
N ALA A 259 25.78 31.87 -19.54
CA ALA A 259 26.21 30.85 -20.51
C ALA A 259 25.79 29.45 -20.07
N THR A 260 25.94 29.13 -18.79
CA THR A 260 25.51 27.87 -18.17
C THR A 260 23.98 27.77 -18.19
N PHE A 261 23.28 28.86 -17.89
CA PHE A 261 21.82 28.92 -17.94
C PHE A 261 21.30 28.63 -19.36
N LEU A 262 21.81 29.34 -20.37
CA LEU A 262 21.40 29.16 -21.77
C LEU A 262 21.65 27.71 -22.23
N ARG A 263 22.80 27.14 -21.87
CA ARG A 263 23.12 25.75 -22.18
C ARG A 263 22.14 24.77 -21.54
N ARG A 264 21.81 24.94 -20.25
CA ARG A 264 20.87 24.05 -19.52
C ARG A 264 19.46 24.15 -20.10
N VAL A 265 18.94 25.35 -20.32
CA VAL A 265 17.60 25.54 -20.90
C VAL A 265 17.50 24.90 -22.29
N THR A 266 18.51 25.07 -23.14
CA THR A 266 18.46 24.51 -24.49
C THR A 266 18.67 23.00 -24.52
N LEU A 267 19.60 22.46 -23.74
CA LEU A 267 19.84 21.02 -23.68
C LEU A 267 18.74 20.27 -22.93
N ASP A 268 18.44 20.68 -21.70
CA ASP A 268 17.60 19.92 -20.78
C ASP A 268 16.11 20.08 -21.11
N ILE A 269 15.70 21.24 -21.64
CA ILE A 269 14.29 21.51 -21.99
C ILE A 269 14.04 21.31 -23.49
N ALA A 270 14.91 21.82 -24.36
CA ALA A 270 14.69 21.77 -25.82
C ALA A 270 15.41 20.61 -26.52
N GLY A 271 16.27 19.85 -25.83
CA GLY A 271 16.96 18.68 -26.40
C GLY A 271 18.00 19.03 -27.47
N ARG A 272 18.50 20.26 -27.52
CA ARG A 272 19.49 20.72 -28.52
C ARG A 272 20.46 21.74 -27.96
N LEU A 273 21.57 21.96 -28.65
CA LEU A 273 22.45 23.09 -28.34
C LEU A 273 21.82 24.43 -28.77
N PRO A 274 22.21 25.56 -28.14
CA PRO A 274 21.81 26.88 -28.61
C PRO A 274 22.44 27.12 -29.99
N THR A 275 21.73 27.82 -30.86
CA THR A 275 22.30 28.30 -32.12
C THR A 275 23.29 29.43 -31.84
N SER A 276 24.18 29.70 -32.82
CA SER A 276 25.10 30.83 -32.73
C SER A 276 24.37 32.16 -32.53
N GLU A 277 23.23 32.35 -33.20
CA GLU A 277 22.43 33.57 -33.08
C GLU A 277 21.79 33.70 -31.69
N GLU A 278 21.15 32.64 -31.18
CA GLU A 278 20.57 32.64 -29.83
C GLU A 278 21.63 32.89 -28.75
N THR A 279 22.83 32.37 -28.96
CA THR A 279 23.96 32.57 -28.04
C THR A 279 24.37 34.04 -27.98
N LYS A 280 24.53 34.68 -29.14
CA LYS A 280 24.88 36.10 -29.19
C LYS A 280 23.79 36.98 -28.60
N VAL A 281 22.54 36.76 -28.99
CA VAL A 281 21.40 37.58 -28.52
C VAL A 281 21.21 37.51 -27.00
N PHE A 282 21.56 36.38 -26.36
CA PHE A 282 21.37 36.20 -24.93
C PHE A 282 22.59 36.61 -24.09
N LEU A 283 23.81 36.42 -24.60
CA LEU A 283 25.04 36.64 -23.83
C LEU A 283 25.75 37.97 -24.11
N GLU A 284 25.42 38.66 -25.21
CA GLU A 284 26.02 39.93 -25.65
C GLU A 284 24.99 41.07 -25.61
#